data_AF-A0A938SYG2-F1
#
_entry.id   AF-A0A938SYG2-F1
#
_cell.length_a   1.000
_cell.length_b   1.000
_cell.length_c   1.000
_cell.angle_alpha   90.00
_cell.angle_beta   90.00
_cell.angle_gamma   90.00
#
_symmetry.space_group_name_H-M   'P 1'
#
loop_
_entity.id
_entity.type
_entity.pdbx_description
1 polymer ?
#
loop_
_entity_poly.entity_id
_entity_poly.type
_entity_poly.pdbx_seq_one_letter_code
_entity_poly.pdbx_strand_id
1 'polypeptide(L)'
;MIRRRFARPLGALLLALLLSQWPASAPVRAQSGGEAPAADPHAGHVHTPPPPPVKNFLSPAARDALRRLTVQDFQGRMKPLDTLSREMVMKITKRSHFEDWEPLDLYLSWMLAPRYWFDKPVINVRYPGLKDRLGVDAATRAVSAASLLDASGQYLLTSDVEEALRTADRERSKLQRQLLTFDERVNLLFMNFQQSTLRLYPVPEDEKHTWLAMDRLSQQLRGDPRLAEFQRANQALFGALAAGDDGEIRAAAAIVRGLQDKYGAAVEVKDQALVAELLLNAQQPFLRVIPFYLLAWALLLAAYVHSLARRGGAGYSLRQPLYLLGSLLYWLTLLVHLGAFILRWVASGRAPLSNGYESLIWISLMVGVAGLLFELKDRHALIASLGALLTGVVLAVALLSTFDPAIGPLVPVLASYWLNIHVTVITSSYGFLGLSALMALSVLILYLFKAPGRRTVQEAIGQIHHLHWYVVVSGLGLLSIGTLLGGVWANESWRRYWGWDAKETWSLVTILVYAAVSHMRFIPAVKGPWPVAAASFLGISSVIMTYFGVNYFLAGLHSYAAGDPVKIPNWVYLAVAIAFALIALSWLADRRRQWGRGTPA
;
A
#
# COMPACT_ATOMS: atom_id res chain seq x y z
N MET A 1 17.18 3.15 -12.37
CA MET A 1 17.50 4.01 -13.52
C MET A 1 17.34 5.52 -13.26
N ILE A 2 16.46 5.96 -12.34
CA ILE A 2 16.34 7.37 -11.91
C ILE A 2 17.66 7.92 -11.27
N ARG A 3 18.47 7.04 -10.67
CA ARG A 3 19.63 7.40 -9.83
C ARG A 3 20.88 7.93 -10.54
N ARG A 4 21.01 7.82 -11.87
CA ARG A 4 22.26 8.21 -12.59
C ARG A 4 22.21 9.54 -13.35
N ARG A 5 21.03 10.17 -13.49
CA ARG A 5 20.89 11.45 -14.23
C ARG A 5 20.94 12.72 -13.37
N PHE A 6 21.00 12.58 -12.04
CA PHE A 6 21.04 13.72 -11.12
C PHE A 6 22.40 13.81 -10.43
N ALA A 7 23.47 13.99 -11.22
CA ALA A 7 24.79 14.28 -10.69
C ALA A 7 24.99 15.80 -10.67
N ARG A 8 24.50 16.45 -9.61
CA ARG A 8 25.01 17.68 -8.95
C ARG A 8 23.89 18.34 -8.11
N PRO A 9 24.14 18.71 -6.85
CA PRO A 9 23.22 19.52 -6.04
C PRO A 9 23.31 20.99 -6.51
N LEU A 10 22.85 21.28 -7.72
CA LEU A 10 22.77 22.65 -8.24
C LEU A 10 21.60 23.45 -7.65
N GLY A 11 20.69 22.80 -6.91
CA GLY A 11 19.41 23.37 -6.49
C GLY A 11 19.50 24.46 -5.43
N ALA A 12 20.40 24.36 -4.44
CA ALA A 12 20.38 25.26 -3.28
C ALA A 12 20.91 26.67 -3.59
N LEU A 13 22.02 26.77 -4.34
CA LEU A 13 22.64 28.06 -4.70
C LEU A 13 21.78 28.85 -5.71
N LEU A 14 21.19 28.15 -6.68
CA LEU A 14 20.26 28.74 -7.65
C LEU A 14 18.96 29.20 -6.98
N LEU A 15 18.52 28.54 -5.91
CA LEU A 15 17.31 28.91 -5.17
C LEU A 15 17.53 30.13 -4.27
N ALA A 16 18.69 30.29 -3.63
CA ALA A 16 19.01 31.53 -2.89
C ALA A 16 19.01 32.76 -3.82
N LEU A 17 19.55 32.60 -5.04
CA LEU A 17 19.46 33.60 -6.10
C LEU A 17 18.02 33.82 -6.60
N LEU A 18 17.22 32.78 -6.82
CA LEU A 18 15.84 32.92 -7.30
C LEU A 18 14.87 33.46 -6.24
N LEU A 19 15.05 33.09 -4.97
CA LEU A 19 14.29 33.66 -3.85
C LEU A 19 14.61 35.15 -3.68
N SER A 20 15.78 35.63 -4.08
CA SER A 20 16.09 37.07 -4.12
C SER A 20 15.42 37.82 -5.29
N GLN A 21 15.02 37.12 -6.37
CA GLN A 21 14.41 37.72 -7.56
C GLN A 21 12.88 37.67 -7.60
N TRP A 22 12.23 36.99 -6.65
CA TRP A 22 10.76 36.96 -6.57
C TRP A 22 10.23 38.26 -5.94
N PRO A 23 9.28 38.98 -6.55
CA PRO A 23 8.75 40.22 -5.97
C PRO A 23 8.14 39.95 -4.59
N ALA A 24 8.33 40.87 -3.65
CA ALA A 24 7.80 40.77 -2.28
C ALA A 24 6.26 40.86 -2.18
N SER A 25 5.55 40.94 -3.31
CA SER A 25 4.12 41.23 -3.36
C SER A 25 3.43 40.52 -4.52
N ALA A 26 2.95 39.30 -4.28
CA ALA A 26 1.73 38.81 -4.92
C ALA A 26 0.77 38.47 -3.77
N PRO A 27 -0.29 39.25 -3.54
CA PRO A 27 -1.15 39.06 -2.39
C PRO A 27 -2.02 37.81 -2.64
N VAL A 28 -1.63 36.67 -2.06
CA VAL A 28 -2.62 35.66 -1.68
C VAL A 28 -3.31 36.22 -0.45
N ARG A 29 -4.59 36.58 -0.63
CA ARG A 29 -5.50 37.25 0.32
C ARG A 29 -5.14 36.98 1.79
N ALA A 30 -4.50 37.96 2.44
CA ALA A 30 -4.32 37.95 3.88
C ALA A 30 -5.68 38.15 4.58
N GLN A 31 -5.88 37.52 5.74
CA GLN A 31 -7.03 37.79 6.59
C GLN A 31 -6.99 39.27 7.01
N SER A 32 -7.96 40.05 6.54
CA SER A 32 -8.09 41.47 6.85
C SER A 32 -8.64 41.65 8.27
N GLY A 33 -7.82 42.22 9.16
CA GLY A 33 -8.27 42.70 10.47
C GLY A 33 -7.12 43.13 11.37
N GLY A 34 -6.69 44.39 11.26
CA GLY A 34 -5.77 45.04 12.20
C GLY A 34 -4.93 46.13 11.54
N GLU A 35 -5.14 47.40 11.94
CA GLU A 35 -4.36 48.55 11.51
C GLU A 35 -2.86 48.40 11.86
N ALA A 36 -1.98 48.70 10.91
CA ALA A 36 -0.53 48.71 11.12
C ALA A 36 -0.05 50.12 11.52
N PRO A 37 0.79 50.28 12.57
CA PRO A 37 1.41 51.57 12.87
C PRO A 37 2.60 51.87 11.94
N ALA A 38 2.91 53.16 11.82
CA ALA A 38 3.95 53.71 10.94
C ALA A 38 5.36 53.15 11.20
N ALA A 39 6.11 52.94 10.11
CA ALA A 39 7.45 52.32 10.12
C ALA A 39 8.58 53.31 10.46
N ASP A 40 9.51 52.86 11.31
CA ASP A 40 10.77 53.51 11.68
C ASP A 40 11.90 53.12 10.67
N PRO A 41 12.70 54.05 10.11
CA PRO A 41 13.65 53.74 9.04
C PRO A 41 14.94 53.03 9.48
N HIS A 42 15.12 52.73 10.78
CA HIS A 42 16.39 52.21 11.32
C HIS A 42 16.35 50.77 11.87
N ALA A 43 15.30 49.99 11.64
CA ALA A 43 15.29 48.57 11.98
C ALA A 43 16.00 47.74 10.89
N GLY A 44 17.15 47.14 11.22
CA GLY A 44 17.82 46.16 10.37
C GLY A 44 16.84 45.07 9.92
N HIS A 45 16.98 44.59 8.67
CA HIS A 45 16.05 43.67 8.01
C HIS A 45 15.61 42.49 8.90
N VAL A 46 14.52 42.68 9.64
CA VAL A 46 13.81 41.60 10.30
C VAL A 46 13.15 40.81 9.17
N HIS A 47 13.66 39.61 8.89
CA HIS A 47 12.97 38.64 8.04
C HIS A 47 11.62 38.32 8.70
N THR A 48 10.58 39.07 8.37
CA THR A 48 9.21 38.71 8.72
C THR A 48 8.84 37.49 7.87
N PRO A 49 8.45 36.37 8.49
CA PRO A 49 8.04 35.20 7.73
C PRO A 49 6.84 35.57 6.86
N PRO A 50 6.80 35.14 5.58
CA PRO A 50 5.68 35.44 4.70
C PRO A 50 4.37 34.94 5.30
N PRO A 51 3.25 35.64 5.07
CA PRO A 51 1.95 35.22 5.60
C PRO A 51 1.61 33.81 5.11
N PRO A 52 0.92 32.99 5.94
CA PRO A 52 0.54 31.64 5.54
C PRO A 52 -0.43 31.69 4.35
N PRO A 53 -0.28 30.78 3.37
CA PRO A 53 -1.20 30.68 2.25
C PRO A 53 -2.59 30.25 2.73
N VAL A 54 -3.62 30.70 2.00
CA VAL A 54 -5.01 30.29 2.25
C VAL A 54 -5.14 28.78 2.07
N LYS A 55 -5.59 28.09 3.12
CA LYS A 55 -5.83 26.64 3.07
C LYS A 55 -7.02 26.32 2.16
N ASN A 56 -6.89 25.24 1.40
CA ASN A 56 -7.97 24.67 0.59
C ASN A 56 -8.66 25.71 -0.31
N PHE A 57 -7.86 26.56 -0.96
CA PHE A 57 -8.30 27.74 -1.68
C PHE A 57 -9.13 27.43 -2.94
N LEU A 58 -9.12 26.20 -3.45
CA LEU A 58 -9.94 25.81 -4.59
C LEU A 58 -11.38 25.49 -4.16
N SER A 59 -12.38 25.95 -4.91
CA SER A 59 -13.72 25.39 -4.75
C SER A 59 -13.81 23.94 -5.26
N PRO A 60 -14.86 23.19 -4.88
CA PRO A 60 -15.05 21.83 -5.39
C PRO A 60 -15.05 21.73 -6.92
N ALA A 61 -15.61 22.71 -7.63
CA ALA A 61 -15.68 22.72 -9.09
C ALA A 61 -14.31 23.00 -9.74
N ALA A 62 -13.57 23.99 -9.24
CA ALA A 62 -12.22 24.26 -9.71
C ALA A 62 -11.28 23.06 -9.44
N ARG A 63 -11.43 22.44 -8.27
CA ARG A 63 -10.68 21.25 -7.88
C ARG A 63 -10.97 20.07 -8.79
N ASP A 64 -12.23 19.79 -9.12
CA ASP A 64 -12.59 18.68 -10.03
C ASP A 64 -11.99 18.88 -11.43
N ALA A 65 -12.02 20.11 -11.96
CA ALA A 65 -11.42 20.42 -13.26
C ALA A 65 -9.90 20.14 -13.28
N LEU A 66 -9.17 20.56 -12.24
CA LEU A 66 -7.72 20.36 -12.15
C LEU A 66 -7.34 18.91 -11.88
N ARG A 67 -8.09 18.20 -11.02
CA ARG A 67 -7.80 16.79 -10.65
C ARG A 67 -7.78 15.84 -11.84
N ARG A 68 -8.56 16.17 -12.89
CA ARG A 68 -8.70 15.39 -14.14
C ARG A 68 -7.59 15.64 -15.16
N LEU A 69 -6.77 16.69 -14.99
CA LEU A 69 -5.65 16.93 -15.89
C LEU A 69 -4.69 15.74 -15.83
N THR A 70 -4.24 15.30 -17.01
CA THR A 70 -3.28 14.22 -17.10
C THR A 70 -1.88 14.77 -16.81
N VAL A 71 -1.04 14.00 -16.13
CA VAL A 71 0.37 14.30 -15.90
C VAL A 71 1.21 13.05 -16.14
N GLN A 72 2.44 13.24 -16.62
CA GLN A 72 3.41 12.15 -16.75
C GLN A 72 4.38 12.15 -15.56
N ASP A 73 4.47 11.06 -14.82
CA ASP A 73 5.48 10.94 -13.76
C ASP A 73 6.91 10.74 -14.31
N PHE A 74 7.91 10.77 -13.44
CA PHE A 74 9.32 10.56 -13.80
C PHE A 74 9.63 9.16 -14.33
N GLN A 75 8.71 8.22 -14.21
CA GLN A 75 8.82 6.86 -14.75
C GLN A 75 8.08 6.69 -16.08
N GLY A 76 7.43 7.73 -16.58
CA GLY A 76 6.69 7.73 -17.85
C GLY A 76 5.22 7.33 -17.73
N ARG A 77 4.70 7.07 -16.52
CA ARG A 77 3.29 6.73 -16.32
C ARG A 77 2.43 7.98 -16.40
N MET A 78 1.41 7.90 -17.24
CA MET A 78 0.33 8.88 -17.34
C MET A 78 -0.68 8.63 -16.21
N LYS A 79 -1.02 9.67 -15.44
CA LYS A 79 -1.93 9.59 -14.29
C LYS A 79 -2.69 10.91 -14.08
N PRO A 80 -3.81 10.93 -13.35
CA PRO A 80 -4.45 12.18 -12.97
C PRO A 80 -3.56 13.03 -12.06
N LEU A 81 -3.67 14.35 -12.17
CA LEU A 81 -3.01 15.31 -11.28
C LEU A 81 -3.38 15.08 -9.81
N ASP A 82 -4.60 14.59 -9.53
CA ASP A 82 -5.00 14.17 -8.18
C ASP A 82 -4.06 13.10 -7.60
N THR A 83 -3.76 12.05 -8.37
CA THR A 83 -2.87 10.97 -7.95
C THR A 83 -1.47 11.50 -7.70
N LEU A 84 -0.91 12.28 -8.63
CA LEU A 84 0.43 12.86 -8.46
C LEU A 84 0.50 13.70 -7.18
N SER A 85 -0.52 14.54 -6.95
CA SER A 85 -0.57 15.41 -5.76
C SER A 85 -0.58 14.58 -4.47
N ARG A 86 -1.40 13.52 -4.40
CA ARG A 86 -1.46 12.60 -3.25
C ARG A 86 -0.15 11.84 -3.04
N GLU A 87 0.46 11.33 -4.11
CA GLU A 87 1.76 10.66 -4.06
C GLU A 87 2.85 11.60 -3.54
N MET A 88 2.87 12.85 -3.99
CA MET A 88 3.84 13.86 -3.58
C MET A 88 3.68 14.26 -2.11
N VAL A 89 2.44 14.54 -1.69
CA VAL A 89 2.10 14.81 -0.28
C VAL A 89 2.52 13.64 0.61
N MET A 90 2.18 12.41 0.23
CA MET A 90 2.55 11.22 0.99
C MET A 90 4.07 10.99 1.00
N LYS A 91 4.78 11.21 -0.11
CA LYS A 91 6.23 11.02 -0.19
C LYS A 91 6.97 12.00 0.70
N ILE A 92 6.62 13.29 0.64
CA ILE A 92 7.30 14.37 1.37
C ILE A 92 6.93 14.36 2.85
N THR A 93 5.63 14.30 3.17
CA THR A 93 5.14 14.46 4.56
C THR A 93 5.04 13.13 5.32
N LYS A 94 5.05 11.99 4.60
CA LYS A 94 4.75 10.65 5.14
C LYS A 94 3.39 10.56 5.84
N ARG A 95 2.43 11.38 5.40
CA ARG A 95 1.04 11.37 5.83
C ARG A 95 0.13 11.47 4.60
N SER A 96 -1.05 10.83 4.67
CA SER A 96 -2.08 10.96 3.65
C SER A 96 -2.79 12.32 3.69
N HIS A 97 -2.76 12.99 4.85
CA HIS A 97 -3.27 14.34 5.08
C HIS A 97 -2.28 15.14 5.94
N PHE A 98 -2.12 16.43 5.64
CA PHE A 98 -1.23 17.33 6.36
C PHE A 98 -2.00 18.59 6.76
N GLU A 99 -2.12 18.87 8.07
CA GLU A 99 -2.78 20.07 8.62
C GLU A 99 -4.12 20.46 7.94
N ASP A 100 -4.98 19.46 7.69
CA ASP A 100 -6.30 19.58 7.05
C ASP A 100 -6.30 20.08 5.60
N TRP A 101 -5.13 20.08 4.94
CA TRP A 101 -5.06 20.38 3.54
C TRP A 101 -5.61 19.25 2.66
N GLU A 102 -6.37 19.63 1.65
CA GLU A 102 -6.63 18.82 0.48
C GLU A 102 -5.31 18.59 -0.28
N PRO A 103 -4.98 17.35 -0.70
CA PRO A 103 -3.67 17.05 -1.28
C PRO A 103 -3.31 17.87 -2.53
N LEU A 104 -4.30 18.14 -3.40
CA LEU A 104 -4.09 18.96 -4.60
C LEU A 104 -3.78 20.42 -4.22
N ASP A 105 -4.55 21.00 -3.31
CA ASP A 105 -4.38 22.37 -2.84
C ASP A 105 -3.03 22.55 -2.14
N LEU A 106 -2.60 21.58 -1.32
CA LEU A 106 -1.27 21.59 -0.71
C LEU A 106 -0.16 21.53 -1.76
N TYR A 107 -0.28 20.61 -2.71
CA TYR A 107 0.67 20.43 -3.79
C TYR A 107 0.82 21.70 -4.65
N LEU A 108 -0.28 22.39 -4.94
CA LEU A 108 -0.24 23.67 -5.66
C LEU A 108 0.26 24.81 -4.77
N SER A 109 -0.08 24.81 -3.49
CA SER A 109 0.38 25.82 -2.53
C SER A 109 1.90 25.84 -2.38
N TRP A 110 2.56 24.68 -2.46
CA TRP A 110 4.02 24.60 -2.51
C TRP A 110 4.61 25.39 -3.69
N MET A 111 3.95 25.38 -4.85
CA MET A 111 4.36 26.14 -6.04
C MET A 111 4.03 27.63 -5.95
N LEU A 112 2.89 27.97 -5.36
CA LEU A 112 2.37 29.34 -5.30
C LEU A 112 2.98 30.16 -4.14
N ALA A 113 3.37 29.50 -3.05
CA ALA A 113 3.94 30.13 -1.86
C ALA A 113 5.25 29.46 -1.40
N PRO A 114 6.27 29.30 -2.26
CA PRO A 114 7.46 28.52 -1.96
C PRO A 114 8.25 29.11 -0.77
N ARG A 115 8.27 30.43 -0.60
CA ARG A 115 8.92 31.10 0.55
C ARG A 115 8.37 30.62 1.89
N TYR A 116 7.05 30.57 2.04
CA TYR A 116 6.43 30.08 3.27
C TYR A 116 6.76 28.60 3.53
N TRP A 117 6.68 27.77 2.49
CA TRP A 117 6.92 26.34 2.60
C TRP A 117 8.39 25.96 2.76
N PHE A 118 9.31 26.85 2.37
CA PHE A 118 10.74 26.70 2.58
C PHE A 118 11.08 26.69 4.08
N ASP A 119 10.42 27.55 4.86
CA ASP A 119 10.62 27.66 6.31
C ASP A 119 9.71 26.73 7.13
N LYS A 120 8.57 26.30 6.58
CA LYS A 120 7.62 25.41 7.26
C LYS A 120 8.18 23.98 7.38
N PRO A 121 8.17 23.36 8.58
CA PRO A 121 8.57 21.96 8.74
C PRO A 121 7.58 20.98 8.09
N VAL A 122 7.87 20.57 6.85
CA VAL A 122 7.01 19.68 6.05
C VAL A 122 7.70 18.39 5.64
N ILE A 123 9.03 18.36 5.60
CA ILE A 123 9.82 17.22 5.12
C ILE A 123 9.97 16.20 6.24
N ASN A 124 9.40 15.01 6.08
CA ASN A 124 9.42 14.01 7.13
C ASN A 124 10.82 13.43 7.41
N VAL A 125 11.22 13.45 8.69
CA VAL A 125 12.42 12.77 9.20
C VAL A 125 12.02 11.85 10.35
N ARG A 126 12.15 10.53 10.15
CA ARG A 126 11.79 9.52 11.17
C ARG A 126 12.97 8.66 11.62
N TYR A 127 13.95 8.43 10.77
CA TYR A 127 15.04 7.51 11.08
C TYR A 127 16.01 8.14 12.10
N PRO A 128 16.23 7.53 13.29
CA PRO A 128 17.05 8.13 14.35
C PRO A 128 18.45 8.53 13.87
N GLY A 129 19.17 7.64 13.18
CA GLY A 129 20.53 7.96 12.70
C GLY A 129 20.59 9.12 11.71
N LEU A 130 19.50 9.42 11.00
CA LEU A 130 19.42 10.61 10.16
C LEU A 130 19.14 11.88 10.98
N LYS A 131 18.37 11.77 12.07
CA LYS A 131 18.17 12.89 13.01
C LYS A 131 19.46 13.26 13.70
N ASP A 132 20.22 12.26 14.13
CA ASP A 132 21.54 12.45 14.75
C ASP A 132 22.49 13.15 13.77
N ARG A 133 22.53 12.70 12.50
CA ARG A 133 23.33 13.34 11.44
C ARG A 133 22.91 14.79 11.16
N LEU A 134 21.63 15.11 11.27
CA LEU A 134 21.09 16.46 11.09
C LEU A 134 21.18 17.34 12.36
N GLY A 135 21.56 16.77 13.51
CA GLY A 135 21.60 17.49 14.78
C GLY A 135 20.23 17.93 15.31
N VAL A 136 19.15 17.22 14.94
CA VAL A 136 17.78 17.56 15.38
C VAL A 136 17.32 16.64 16.51
N ASP A 137 16.45 17.16 17.38
CA ASP A 137 15.94 16.40 18.53
C ASP A 137 15.23 15.09 18.11
N ALA A 138 15.32 14.09 18.98
CA ALA A 138 14.75 12.76 18.74
C ALA A 138 13.22 12.79 18.55
N ALA A 139 12.50 13.75 19.16
CA ALA A 139 11.06 13.92 18.98
C ALA A 139 10.68 14.59 17.65
N THR A 140 11.62 15.26 16.97
CA THR A 140 11.40 15.95 15.70
C THR A 140 10.85 14.99 14.65
N ARG A 141 9.69 15.31 14.07
CA ARG A 141 9.02 14.45 13.06
C ARG A 141 9.17 14.98 11.63
N ALA A 142 9.44 16.26 11.48
CA ALA A 142 9.62 16.92 10.20
C ALA A 142 10.58 18.10 10.36
N VAL A 143 11.27 18.44 9.27
CA VAL A 143 12.21 19.55 9.16
C VAL A 143 11.80 20.45 8.00
N SER A 144 12.23 21.71 8.03
CA SER A 144 12.02 22.66 6.93
C SER A 144 13.15 22.56 5.91
N ALA A 145 12.91 23.02 4.68
CA ALA A 145 13.98 23.08 3.68
C ALA A 145 15.08 24.06 4.11
N ALA A 146 14.72 25.16 4.77
CA ALA A 146 15.65 26.12 5.34
C ALA A 146 16.62 25.47 6.33
N SER A 147 16.14 24.60 7.21
CA SER A 147 16.98 23.93 8.22
C SER A 147 17.98 22.92 7.64
N LEU A 148 17.89 22.62 6.34
CA LEU A 148 18.80 21.70 5.64
C LEU A 148 19.95 22.41 4.95
N LEU A 149 20.02 23.74 5.05
CA LEU A 149 21.10 24.55 4.50
C LEU A 149 22.01 25.06 5.63
N ASP A 150 23.30 25.15 5.36
CA ASP A 150 24.25 25.84 6.24
C ASP A 150 24.19 27.37 6.07
N ALA A 151 25.01 28.09 6.84
CA ALA A 151 25.09 29.55 6.78
C ALA A 151 25.53 30.10 5.41
N SER A 152 26.15 29.27 4.56
CA SER A 152 26.54 29.61 3.20
C SER A 152 25.50 29.20 2.14
N GLY A 153 24.36 28.64 2.57
CA GLY A 153 23.29 28.17 1.70
C GLY A 153 23.57 26.80 1.07
N GLN A 154 24.59 26.06 1.54
CA GLN A 154 24.91 24.73 1.04
C GLN A 154 24.08 23.65 1.74
N TYR A 155 23.70 22.62 0.98
CA TYR A 155 22.93 21.50 1.51
C TYR A 155 23.78 20.62 2.43
N LEU A 156 23.34 20.46 3.68
CA LEU A 156 24.07 19.81 4.78
C LEU A 156 24.45 18.33 4.54
N LEU A 157 23.72 17.65 3.64
CA LEU A 157 23.86 16.21 3.40
C LEU A 157 24.55 15.87 2.07
N THR A 158 25.07 16.87 1.35
CA THR A 158 25.70 16.67 0.03
C THR A 158 26.77 15.57 0.06
N SER A 159 27.72 15.64 0.98
CA SER A 159 28.82 14.67 1.09
C SER A 159 28.33 13.25 1.40
N ASP A 160 27.39 13.11 2.35
CA ASP A 160 26.84 11.82 2.74
C ASP A 160 26.06 11.16 1.58
N VAL A 161 25.32 11.98 0.81
CA VAL A 161 24.55 11.51 -0.35
C VAL A 161 25.49 11.04 -1.45
N GLU A 162 26.56 11.78 -1.74
CA GLU A 162 27.56 11.37 -2.72
C GLU A 162 28.24 10.06 -2.33
N GLU A 163 28.62 9.90 -1.06
CA GLU A 163 29.21 8.67 -0.54
C GLU A 163 28.23 7.48 -0.66
N ALA A 164 26.97 7.69 -0.26
CA ALA A 164 25.93 6.68 -0.38
C ALA A 164 25.71 6.26 -1.84
N LEU A 165 25.73 7.21 -2.79
CA LEU A 165 25.59 6.92 -4.22
C LEU A 165 26.79 6.15 -4.80
N ARG A 166 28.01 6.40 -4.31
CA ARG A 166 29.23 5.66 -4.68
C ARG A 166 29.24 4.23 -4.13
N THR A 167 28.58 4.00 -3.00
CA THR A 167 28.46 2.66 -2.39
C THR A 167 27.52 1.78 -3.22
N ALA A 168 27.91 0.54 -3.48
CA ALA A 168 27.10 -0.43 -4.22
C ALA A 168 25.78 -0.73 -3.48
N ASP A 169 24.65 -0.87 -4.22
CA ASP A 169 23.31 -1.03 -3.64
C ASP A 169 23.20 -2.14 -2.56
N ARG A 170 23.94 -3.25 -2.74
CA ARG A 170 23.98 -4.40 -1.80
C ARG A 170 24.79 -4.12 -0.54
N GLU A 171 25.75 -3.22 -0.61
CA GLU A 171 26.67 -2.88 0.48
C GLU A 171 26.22 -1.64 1.26
N ARG A 172 25.22 -0.90 0.75
CA ARG A 172 24.72 0.30 1.42
C ARG A 172 24.17 -0.01 2.81
N SER A 173 24.63 0.75 3.80
CA SER A 173 24.10 0.69 5.16
C SER A 173 22.63 1.15 5.22
N LYS A 174 21.91 0.76 6.28
CA LYS A 174 20.54 1.24 6.53
C LYS A 174 20.47 2.77 6.57
N LEU A 175 21.46 3.43 7.18
CA LEU A 175 21.55 4.89 7.22
C LEU A 175 21.65 5.46 5.80
N GLN A 176 22.57 4.96 4.98
CA GLN A 176 22.72 5.42 3.59
C GLN A 176 21.44 5.23 2.77
N ARG A 177 20.74 4.10 2.92
CA ARG A 177 19.44 3.90 2.23
C ARG A 177 18.37 4.89 2.71
N GLN A 178 18.29 5.15 4.01
CA GLN A 178 17.34 6.11 4.57
C GLN A 178 17.68 7.54 4.16
N LEU A 179 18.97 7.88 4.12
CA LEU A 179 19.50 9.15 3.64
C LEU A 179 19.10 9.41 2.18
N LEU A 180 19.39 8.48 1.26
CA LEU A 180 18.99 8.63 -0.15
C LEU A 180 17.48 8.79 -0.33
N THR A 181 16.69 8.07 0.49
CA THR A 181 15.22 8.20 0.45
C THR A 181 14.74 9.54 1.01
N PHE A 182 15.46 10.11 1.97
CA PHE A 182 15.18 11.44 2.50
C PHE A 182 15.56 12.52 1.50
N ASP A 183 16.75 12.41 0.92
CA ASP A 183 17.26 13.30 -0.13
C ASP A 183 16.32 13.37 -1.35
N GLU A 184 15.77 12.23 -1.78
CA GLU A 184 14.76 12.20 -2.83
C GLU A 184 13.54 13.07 -2.49
N ARG A 185 13.09 13.09 -1.23
CA ARG A 185 11.94 13.93 -0.79
C ARG A 185 12.28 15.40 -0.82
N VAL A 186 13.48 15.74 -0.35
CA VAL A 186 14.01 17.10 -0.36
C VAL A 186 14.03 17.62 -1.80
N ASN A 187 14.63 16.84 -2.72
CA ASN A 187 14.69 17.17 -4.13
C ASN A 187 13.30 17.28 -4.78
N LEU A 188 12.36 16.38 -4.46
CA LEU A 188 10.98 16.44 -4.95
C LEU A 188 10.26 17.73 -4.52
N LEU A 189 10.46 18.19 -3.28
CA LEU A 189 9.89 19.46 -2.81
C LEU A 189 10.51 20.66 -3.55
N PHE A 190 11.83 20.66 -3.75
CA PHE A 190 12.51 21.72 -4.50
C PHE A 190 12.09 21.77 -5.97
N MET A 191 11.98 20.62 -6.63
CA MET A 191 11.45 20.54 -7.98
C MET A 191 10.01 21.04 -8.06
N ASN A 192 9.22 20.82 -7.01
CA ASN A 192 7.86 21.31 -6.93
C ASN A 192 7.81 22.83 -6.81
N PHE A 193 8.65 23.45 -5.96
CA PHE A 193 8.77 24.91 -5.88
C PHE A 193 9.07 25.56 -7.24
N GLN A 194 9.80 24.84 -8.10
CA GLN A 194 10.15 25.27 -9.46
C GLN A 194 9.13 24.84 -10.53
N GLN A 195 8.01 24.23 -10.12
CA GLN A 195 6.97 23.67 -11.01
C GLN A 195 7.46 22.51 -11.90
N SER A 196 8.71 22.06 -11.75
CA SER A 196 9.31 21.00 -12.57
C SER A 196 8.69 19.61 -12.35
N THR A 197 7.94 19.41 -11.26
CA THR A 197 7.15 18.17 -11.06
C THR A 197 5.85 18.15 -11.88
N LEU A 198 5.39 19.30 -12.36
CA LEU A 198 4.12 19.46 -13.06
C LEU A 198 4.30 19.23 -14.57
N ARG A 199 4.55 17.97 -14.94
CA ARG A 199 4.75 17.56 -16.34
C ARG A 199 3.42 17.41 -17.08
N LEU A 200 2.77 18.54 -17.35
CA LEU A 200 1.43 18.67 -17.94
C LEU A 200 1.42 18.69 -19.47
N TYR A 201 2.52 19.05 -20.10
CA TYR A 201 2.51 19.44 -21.50
C TYR A 201 3.16 18.38 -22.39
N PRO A 202 2.40 17.76 -23.31
CA PRO A 202 2.97 16.87 -24.33
C PRO A 202 3.96 17.60 -25.22
N VAL A 203 5.10 16.96 -25.50
CA VAL A 203 6.00 17.42 -26.56
C VAL A 203 5.36 17.07 -27.92
N PRO A 204 5.08 18.05 -28.80
CA PRO A 204 4.54 17.78 -30.12
C PRO A 204 5.44 16.84 -30.93
N GLU A 205 4.84 15.86 -31.60
CA GLU A 205 5.53 14.92 -32.51
C GLU A 205 6.67 14.11 -31.87
N ASP A 206 6.72 13.99 -30.54
CA ASP A 206 7.69 13.14 -29.86
C ASP A 206 7.27 11.66 -29.95
N GLU A 207 8.10 10.84 -30.61
CA GLU A 207 7.90 9.39 -30.73
C GLU A 207 7.84 8.69 -29.36
N LYS A 208 8.49 9.26 -28.34
CA LYS A 208 8.52 8.71 -26.98
C LYS A 208 7.32 9.16 -26.15
N HIS A 209 6.46 10.01 -26.70
CA HIS A 209 5.29 10.57 -26.05
C HIS A 209 5.61 11.19 -24.68
N THR A 210 6.70 11.96 -24.62
CA THR A 210 7.19 12.61 -23.41
C THR A 210 6.34 13.83 -23.09
N TRP A 211 5.99 14.00 -21.82
CA TRP A 211 5.37 15.22 -21.31
C TRP A 211 6.36 15.92 -20.39
N LEU A 212 6.38 17.25 -20.43
CA LEU A 212 7.35 18.07 -19.73
C LEU A 212 6.66 19.16 -18.91
N ALA A 213 7.38 19.64 -17.90
CA ALA A 213 7.06 20.89 -17.24
C ALA A 213 7.43 22.06 -18.17
N MET A 214 6.83 23.23 -17.92
CA MET A 214 6.94 24.38 -18.82
C MET A 214 8.38 24.86 -19.05
N ASP A 215 9.22 24.80 -18.01
CA ASP A 215 10.64 25.18 -18.06
C ASP A 215 11.41 24.34 -19.08
N ARG A 216 11.27 23.02 -19.02
CA ARG A 216 11.91 22.07 -19.92
C ARG A 216 11.29 22.08 -21.31
N LEU A 217 9.98 22.22 -21.39
CA LEU A 217 9.28 22.35 -22.67
C LEU A 217 9.75 23.59 -23.44
N SER A 218 9.88 24.73 -22.75
CA SER A 218 10.37 25.98 -23.36
C SER A 218 11.80 25.86 -23.88
N GLN A 219 12.65 25.11 -23.18
CA GLN A 219 14.02 24.82 -23.64
C GLN A 219 14.01 23.93 -24.88
N GLN A 220 13.18 22.88 -24.88
CA GLN A 220 13.14 21.91 -25.98
C GLN A 220 12.48 22.46 -27.25
N LEU A 221 11.44 23.29 -27.12
CA LEU A 221 10.71 23.90 -28.23
C LEU A 221 11.22 25.30 -28.59
N ARG A 222 12.48 25.62 -28.27
CA ARG A 222 13.05 26.94 -28.54
C ARG A 222 13.06 27.19 -30.06
N GLY A 223 12.28 28.18 -30.51
CA GLY A 223 12.11 28.52 -31.93
C GLY A 223 10.94 27.81 -32.62
N ASP A 224 10.24 26.89 -31.95
CA ASP A 224 9.00 26.29 -32.45
C ASP A 224 7.81 27.25 -32.20
N PRO A 225 7.04 27.64 -33.23
CA PRO A 225 5.90 28.55 -33.06
C PRO A 225 4.81 27.99 -32.12
N ARG A 226 4.71 26.67 -31.98
CA ARG A 226 3.73 26.01 -31.10
C ARG A 226 3.98 26.33 -29.62
N LEU A 227 5.21 26.68 -29.23
CA LEU A 227 5.56 27.03 -27.86
C LEU A 227 4.67 28.16 -27.29
N ALA A 228 4.24 29.11 -28.13
CA ALA A 228 3.39 30.22 -27.71
C ALA A 228 1.98 29.77 -27.27
N GLU A 229 1.45 28.66 -27.78
CA GLU A 229 0.19 28.07 -27.29
C GLU A 229 0.34 27.56 -25.84
N PHE A 230 1.42 26.81 -25.60
CA PHE A 230 1.72 26.25 -24.28
C PHE A 230 2.00 27.34 -23.25
N GLN A 231 2.82 28.33 -23.59
CA GLN A 231 3.15 29.46 -22.70
C GLN A 231 1.90 30.24 -22.27
N ARG A 232 0.99 30.54 -23.21
CA ARG A 232 -0.30 31.18 -22.90
C ARG A 232 -1.15 30.33 -21.96
N ALA A 233 -1.24 29.03 -22.21
CA ALA A 233 -1.99 28.11 -21.35
C ALA A 233 -1.42 28.05 -19.92
N ASN A 234 -0.09 28.01 -19.77
CA ASN A 234 0.57 28.01 -18.47
C ASN A 234 0.40 29.34 -17.73
N GLN A 235 0.51 30.46 -18.44
CA GLN A 235 0.29 31.78 -17.87
C GLN A 235 -1.17 31.95 -17.41
N ALA A 236 -2.14 31.49 -18.21
CA ALA A 236 -3.54 31.48 -17.81
C ALA A 236 -3.80 30.61 -16.58
N LEU A 237 -3.22 29.41 -16.52
CA LEU A 237 -3.38 28.49 -15.39
C LEU A 237 -2.82 29.07 -14.10
N PHE A 238 -1.56 29.51 -14.09
CA PHE A 238 -0.93 30.03 -12.88
C PHE A 238 -1.40 31.44 -12.52
N GLY A 239 -1.82 32.25 -13.51
CA GLY A 239 -2.49 33.53 -13.27
C GLY A 239 -3.81 33.34 -12.54
N ALA A 240 -4.66 32.44 -13.04
CA ALA A 240 -5.94 32.12 -12.41
C ALA A 240 -5.79 31.50 -11.01
N LEU A 241 -4.81 30.59 -10.84
CA LEU A 241 -4.49 30.01 -9.53
C LEU A 241 -4.01 31.05 -8.51
N ALA A 242 -3.22 32.05 -8.96
CA ALA A 242 -2.75 33.12 -8.10
C ALA A 242 -3.87 34.13 -7.76
N ALA A 243 -4.75 34.42 -8.72
CA ALA A 243 -5.92 35.27 -8.52
C ALA A 243 -6.98 34.61 -7.62
N GLY A 244 -7.07 33.28 -7.64
CA GLY A 244 -8.08 32.52 -6.91
C GLY A 244 -9.48 32.61 -7.52
N ASP A 245 -9.59 32.93 -8.82
CA ASP A 245 -10.87 32.98 -9.53
C ASP A 245 -11.26 31.60 -10.08
N ASP A 246 -12.32 31.02 -9.53
CA ASP A 246 -12.81 29.69 -9.90
C ASP A 246 -13.29 29.56 -11.36
N GLY A 247 -13.79 30.65 -11.95
CA GLY A 247 -14.19 30.69 -13.35
C GLY A 247 -12.98 30.59 -14.25
N GLU A 248 -11.97 31.41 -13.98
CA GLU A 248 -10.71 31.43 -14.73
C GLU A 248 -9.91 30.14 -14.54
N ILE A 249 -9.87 29.55 -13.34
CA ILE A 249 -9.17 28.28 -13.10
C ILE A 249 -9.75 27.16 -13.95
N ARG A 250 -11.09 27.07 -14.03
CA ARG A 250 -11.76 26.06 -14.86
C ARG A 250 -11.54 26.30 -16.34
N ALA A 251 -11.59 27.57 -16.78
CA ALA A 251 -11.29 27.92 -18.17
C ALA A 251 -9.84 27.57 -18.54
N ALA A 252 -8.87 27.88 -17.67
CA ALA A 252 -7.48 27.55 -17.88
C ALA A 252 -7.23 26.04 -17.88
N ALA A 253 -7.87 25.28 -16.98
CA ALA A 253 -7.80 23.82 -16.98
C ALA A 253 -8.34 23.23 -18.30
N ALA A 254 -9.44 23.78 -18.84
CA ALA A 254 -9.97 23.37 -20.14
C ALA A 254 -9.01 23.67 -21.29
N ILE A 255 -8.31 24.81 -21.27
CA ILE A 255 -7.27 25.14 -22.26
C ILE A 255 -6.11 24.13 -22.18
N VAL A 256 -5.62 23.83 -20.98
CA VAL A 256 -4.56 22.81 -20.79
C VAL A 256 -5.03 21.46 -21.33
N ARG A 257 -6.27 21.05 -21.01
CA ARG A 257 -6.83 19.79 -21.50
C ARG A 257 -6.93 19.77 -23.03
N GLY A 258 -7.35 20.86 -23.67
CA GLY A 258 -7.37 20.96 -25.13
C GLY A 258 -6.00 20.76 -25.78
N LEU A 259 -4.92 21.22 -25.13
CA LEU A 259 -3.54 20.94 -25.59
C LEU A 259 -3.14 19.47 -25.38
N GLN A 260 -3.58 18.86 -24.27
CA GLN A 260 -3.36 17.44 -23.98
C GLN A 260 -4.07 16.57 -25.02
N ASP A 261 -5.33 16.87 -25.33
CA ASP A 261 -6.09 16.15 -26.37
C ASP A 261 -5.44 16.36 -27.75
N LYS A 262 -5.00 17.58 -28.08
CA LYS A 262 -4.41 17.91 -29.40
C LYS A 262 -3.06 17.23 -29.65
N TYR A 263 -2.16 17.22 -28.67
CA TYR A 263 -0.77 16.78 -28.86
C TYR A 263 -0.42 15.49 -28.11
N GLY A 264 -1.29 15.02 -27.21
CA GLY A 264 -1.06 13.88 -26.32
C GLY A 264 -2.03 12.70 -26.47
N ALA A 265 -3.00 12.78 -27.41
CA ALA A 265 -4.07 11.79 -27.57
C ALA A 265 -3.60 10.32 -27.65
N ALA A 266 -2.41 10.06 -28.21
CA ALA A 266 -1.89 8.70 -28.38
C ALA A 266 -1.63 7.96 -27.05
N VAL A 267 -1.31 8.69 -25.98
CA VAL A 267 -0.93 8.13 -24.67
C VAL A 267 -1.76 8.67 -23.52
N GLU A 268 -2.81 9.43 -23.83
CA GLU A 268 -3.66 10.00 -22.81
C GLU A 268 -4.40 8.92 -22.02
N VAL A 269 -4.61 9.17 -20.72
CA VAL A 269 -5.36 8.27 -19.85
C VAL A 269 -6.81 8.25 -20.32
N LYS A 270 -7.28 7.08 -20.78
CA LYS A 270 -8.68 6.88 -21.15
C LYS A 270 -9.61 7.30 -20.02
N ASP A 271 -10.73 7.94 -20.35
CA ASP A 271 -11.67 8.48 -19.35
C ASP A 271 -12.12 7.46 -18.30
N GLN A 272 -12.32 6.20 -18.69
CA GLN A 272 -12.70 5.14 -17.76
C GLN A 272 -11.60 4.85 -16.72
N ALA A 273 -10.32 4.82 -17.13
CA ALA A 273 -9.19 4.61 -16.24
C ALA A 273 -8.98 5.82 -15.33
N LEU A 274 -9.13 7.04 -15.88
CA LEU A 274 -9.08 8.29 -15.13
C LEU A 274 -10.14 8.31 -14.02
N VAL A 275 -11.41 8.05 -14.37
CA VAL A 275 -12.52 8.03 -13.41
C VAL A 275 -12.33 6.92 -12.37
N ALA A 276 -11.89 5.73 -12.77
CA ALA A 276 -11.62 4.64 -11.85
C ALA A 276 -10.55 5.02 -10.81
N GLU A 277 -9.46 5.66 -11.25
CA GLU A 277 -8.38 6.10 -10.36
C GLU A 277 -8.85 7.21 -9.40
N LEU A 278 -9.60 8.19 -9.90
CA LEU A 278 -10.17 9.25 -9.07
C LEU A 278 -11.14 8.70 -8.01
N LEU A 279 -11.98 7.72 -8.37
CA LEU A 279 -12.89 7.05 -7.43
C LEU A 279 -12.11 6.27 -6.36
N LEU A 280 -11.05 5.55 -6.73
CA LEU A 280 -10.20 4.84 -5.78
C LEU A 280 -9.54 5.80 -4.79
N ASN A 281 -9.00 6.92 -5.28
CA ASN A 281 -8.36 7.94 -4.48
C ASN A 281 -9.33 8.62 -3.50
N ALA A 282 -10.53 8.95 -3.97
CA ALA A 282 -11.54 9.64 -3.17
C ALA A 282 -12.19 8.74 -2.12
N GLN A 283 -12.51 7.49 -2.48
CA GLN A 283 -13.27 6.58 -1.61
C GLN A 283 -12.37 5.71 -0.73
N GLN A 284 -11.11 5.49 -1.10
CA GLN A 284 -10.18 4.59 -0.41
C GLN A 284 -10.86 3.26 0.03
N PRO A 285 -11.52 2.54 -0.90
CA PRO A 285 -12.44 1.47 -0.54
C PRO A 285 -11.77 0.36 0.27
N PHE A 286 -10.51 0.01 -0.03
CA PHE A 286 -9.75 -1.02 0.70
C PHE A 286 -9.58 -0.70 2.19
N LEU A 287 -9.45 0.58 2.57
CA LEU A 287 -9.42 1.00 3.98
C LEU A 287 -10.83 0.96 4.58
N ARG A 288 -11.83 1.47 3.85
CA ARG A 288 -13.19 1.62 4.37
C ARG A 288 -13.92 0.29 4.57
N VAL A 289 -13.59 -0.76 3.83
CA VAL A 289 -14.22 -2.08 3.98
C VAL A 289 -13.75 -2.84 5.24
N ILE A 290 -12.57 -2.51 5.78
CA ILE A 290 -12.00 -3.19 6.95
C ILE A 290 -12.95 -3.22 8.16
N PRO A 291 -13.49 -2.08 8.66
CA PRO A 291 -14.39 -2.10 9.80
C PRO A 291 -15.65 -2.94 9.55
N PHE A 292 -16.16 -3.01 8.30
CA PHE A 292 -17.31 -3.84 7.96
C PHE A 292 -16.99 -5.34 7.97
N TYR A 293 -15.80 -5.74 7.53
CA TYR A 293 -15.33 -7.11 7.70
C TYR A 293 -15.19 -7.48 9.19
N LEU A 294 -14.64 -6.58 10.01
CA LEU A 294 -14.53 -6.81 11.45
C LEU A 294 -15.91 -6.86 12.13
N LEU A 295 -16.86 -6.03 11.71
CA LEU A 295 -18.23 -6.11 12.20
C LEU A 295 -18.90 -7.42 11.78
N ALA A 296 -18.74 -7.86 10.52
CA ALA A 296 -19.24 -9.14 10.05
C ALA A 296 -18.64 -10.30 10.84
N TRP A 297 -17.32 -10.28 11.10
CA TRP A 297 -16.64 -11.22 11.97
C TRP A 297 -17.30 -11.28 13.36
N ALA A 298 -17.49 -10.14 14.00
CA ALA A 298 -18.04 -10.06 15.35
C ALA A 298 -19.49 -10.59 15.42
N LEU A 299 -20.33 -10.21 14.45
CA LEU A 299 -21.72 -10.67 14.36
C LEU A 299 -21.80 -12.19 14.14
N LEU A 300 -20.98 -12.72 13.23
CA LEU A 300 -20.94 -14.15 12.92
C LEU A 300 -20.31 -14.96 14.06
N LEU A 301 -19.32 -14.40 14.76
CA LEU A 301 -18.75 -15.03 15.95
C LEU A 301 -19.77 -15.07 17.09
N ALA A 302 -20.49 -13.97 17.32
CA ALA A 302 -21.56 -13.92 18.31
C ALA A 302 -22.70 -14.88 17.97
N ALA A 303 -23.05 -14.98 16.68
CA ALA A 303 -23.97 -16.01 16.20
C ALA A 303 -23.45 -17.39 16.59
N TYR A 304 -22.20 -17.73 16.21
CA TYR A 304 -21.54 -19.02 16.49
C TYR A 304 -21.58 -19.38 17.98
N VAL A 305 -21.10 -18.48 18.84
CA VAL A 305 -21.09 -18.68 20.31
C VAL A 305 -22.50 -18.90 20.85
N HIS A 306 -23.50 -18.18 20.32
CA HIS A 306 -24.90 -18.37 20.71
C HIS A 306 -25.42 -19.77 20.33
N SER A 307 -25.05 -20.33 19.16
CA SER A 307 -25.44 -21.71 18.81
C SER A 307 -24.73 -22.73 19.68
N LEU A 308 -23.44 -22.52 19.98
CA LEU A 308 -22.69 -23.41 20.86
C LEU A 308 -23.32 -23.50 22.26
N ALA A 309 -23.90 -22.40 22.75
CA ALA A 309 -24.58 -22.34 24.04
C ALA A 309 -26.00 -22.94 24.04
N ARG A 310 -26.75 -22.88 22.93
CA ARG A 310 -28.20 -23.19 22.92
C ARG A 310 -28.64 -24.33 22.00
N ARG A 311 -27.84 -24.72 21.00
CA ARG A 311 -28.29 -25.57 19.88
C ARG A 311 -27.35 -26.71 19.49
N GLY A 312 -26.35 -27.02 20.32
CA GLY A 312 -25.43 -28.14 20.07
C GLY A 312 -24.74 -28.09 18.70
N GLY A 313 -24.42 -26.89 18.21
CA GLY A 313 -23.71 -26.74 16.94
C GLY A 313 -24.55 -27.04 15.69
N ALA A 314 -25.88 -27.06 15.75
CA ALA A 314 -26.71 -27.14 14.55
C ALA A 314 -26.53 -25.89 13.64
N GLY A 315 -26.59 -26.10 12.32
CA GLY A 315 -26.46 -25.03 11.32
C GLY A 315 -27.55 -23.95 11.42
N TYR A 316 -27.26 -22.75 10.92
CA TYR A 316 -28.17 -21.60 11.02
C TYR A 316 -29.28 -21.61 9.96
N SER A 317 -30.47 -21.22 10.41
CA SER A 317 -31.54 -20.74 9.53
C SER A 317 -31.37 -19.23 9.31
N LEU A 318 -31.77 -18.74 8.14
CA LEU A 318 -31.81 -17.30 7.81
C LEU A 318 -32.72 -16.47 8.74
N ARG A 319 -33.50 -17.13 9.61
CA ARG A 319 -34.32 -16.48 10.65
C ARG A 319 -33.52 -16.02 11.86
N GLN A 320 -32.26 -16.46 12.05
CA GLN A 320 -31.44 -15.97 13.16
C GLN A 320 -30.84 -14.60 12.78
N PRO A 321 -31.18 -13.51 13.49
CA PRO A 321 -30.86 -12.15 13.04
C PRO A 321 -29.35 -11.88 12.98
N LEU A 322 -28.57 -12.40 13.95
CA LEU A 322 -27.12 -12.22 13.97
C LEU A 322 -26.43 -12.86 12.77
N TYR A 323 -26.78 -14.11 12.45
CA TYR A 323 -26.25 -14.81 11.28
C TYR A 323 -26.66 -14.13 9.97
N LEU A 324 -27.94 -13.75 9.83
CA LEU A 324 -28.42 -13.08 8.63
C LEU A 324 -27.71 -11.74 8.40
N LEU A 325 -27.66 -10.89 9.43
CA LEU A 325 -27.03 -9.58 9.34
C LEU A 325 -25.52 -9.70 9.09
N GLY A 326 -24.84 -10.58 9.82
CA GLY A 326 -23.41 -10.84 9.63
C GLY A 326 -23.09 -11.36 8.23
N SER A 327 -23.90 -12.29 7.72
CA SER A 327 -23.72 -12.86 6.36
C SER A 327 -24.01 -11.82 5.27
N LEU A 328 -25.10 -11.05 5.40
CA LEU A 328 -25.45 -9.99 4.45
C LEU A 328 -24.35 -8.93 4.40
N LEU A 329 -23.86 -8.51 5.56
CA LEU A 329 -22.78 -7.54 5.66
C LEU A 329 -21.50 -8.06 5.01
N TYR A 330 -21.15 -9.34 5.24
CA TYR A 330 -20.00 -9.96 4.61
C TYR A 330 -20.15 -9.99 3.08
N TRP A 331 -21.26 -10.48 2.54
CA TRP A 331 -21.52 -10.49 1.09
C TRP A 331 -21.41 -9.10 0.48
N LEU A 332 -22.07 -8.10 1.06
CA LEU A 332 -22.02 -6.73 0.57
C LEU A 332 -20.60 -6.16 0.60
N THR A 333 -19.88 -6.38 1.70
CA THR A 333 -18.49 -5.91 1.86
C THR A 333 -17.56 -6.57 0.85
N LEU A 334 -17.74 -7.87 0.57
CA LEU A 334 -16.96 -8.59 -0.44
C LEU A 334 -17.24 -8.09 -1.86
N LEU A 335 -18.49 -7.75 -2.18
CA LEU A 335 -18.85 -7.15 -3.47
C LEU A 335 -18.21 -5.77 -3.66
N VAL A 336 -18.21 -4.92 -2.62
CA VAL A 336 -17.51 -3.62 -2.66
C VAL A 336 -16.00 -3.83 -2.82
N HIS A 337 -15.42 -4.80 -2.12
CA HIS A 337 -14.00 -5.14 -2.24
C HIS A 337 -13.64 -5.65 -3.65
N LEU A 338 -14.45 -6.53 -4.23
CA LEU A 338 -14.29 -7.00 -5.62
C LEU A 338 -14.40 -5.83 -6.61
N GLY A 339 -15.39 -4.96 -6.44
CA GLY A 339 -15.55 -3.75 -7.25
C GLY A 339 -14.34 -2.83 -7.18
N ALA A 340 -13.77 -2.63 -5.97
CA ALA A 340 -12.55 -1.86 -5.78
C ALA A 340 -11.33 -2.50 -6.47
N PHE A 341 -11.23 -3.83 -6.44
CA PHE A 341 -10.17 -4.55 -7.16
C PHE A 341 -10.31 -4.37 -8.68
N ILE A 342 -11.53 -4.48 -9.22
CA ILE A 342 -11.83 -4.25 -10.65
C ILE A 342 -11.53 -2.78 -11.04
N LEU A 343 -11.95 -1.81 -10.24
CA LEU A 343 -11.61 -0.40 -10.48
C LEU A 343 -10.10 -0.20 -10.54
N ARG A 344 -9.33 -0.87 -9.69
CA ARG A 344 -7.86 -0.79 -9.72
C ARG A 344 -7.27 -1.45 -10.97
N TRP A 345 -7.87 -2.53 -11.44
CA TRP A 345 -7.50 -3.14 -12.72
C TRP A 345 -7.71 -2.12 -13.85
N VAL A 346 -8.90 -1.52 -13.94
CA VAL A 346 -9.22 -0.52 -14.97
C VAL A 346 -8.28 0.68 -14.90
N ALA A 347 -8.03 1.22 -13.70
CA ALA A 347 -7.13 2.35 -13.49
C ALA A 347 -5.67 2.07 -13.91
N SER A 348 -5.18 0.85 -13.68
CA SER A 348 -3.81 0.47 -14.03
C SER A 348 -3.65 -0.05 -15.46
N GLY A 349 -4.75 -0.39 -16.14
CA GLY A 349 -4.74 -1.04 -17.46
C GLY A 349 -4.27 -2.50 -17.43
N ARG A 350 -4.09 -3.09 -16.24
CA ARG A 350 -3.54 -4.44 -16.04
C ARG A 350 -4.07 -5.09 -14.76
N ALA A 351 -3.89 -6.39 -14.63
CA ALA A 351 -4.20 -7.07 -13.37
C ALA A 351 -3.37 -6.46 -12.20
N PRO A 352 -3.99 -6.10 -11.06
CA PRO A 352 -3.28 -5.56 -9.89
C PRO A 352 -2.53 -6.67 -9.15
N LEU A 353 -1.37 -7.08 -9.67
CA LEU A 353 -0.54 -8.16 -9.12
C LEU A 353 0.97 -7.82 -9.13
N SER A 354 1.32 -6.53 -9.34
CA SER A 354 2.70 -6.13 -9.62
C SER A 354 3.59 -5.94 -8.39
N ASN A 355 3.00 -5.73 -7.22
CA ASN A 355 3.72 -5.40 -6.00
C ASN A 355 3.03 -6.01 -4.77
N GLY A 356 3.68 -5.92 -3.61
CA GLY A 356 3.17 -6.53 -2.37
C GLY A 356 1.81 -5.99 -1.91
N TYR A 357 1.51 -4.69 -2.15
CA TYR A 357 0.19 -4.12 -1.87
C TYR A 357 -0.89 -4.82 -2.72
N GLU A 358 -0.64 -4.89 -4.03
CA GLU A 358 -1.52 -5.50 -5.02
C GLU A 358 -1.74 -7.00 -4.78
N SER A 359 -0.68 -7.73 -4.42
CA SER A 359 -0.80 -9.13 -4.04
C SER A 359 -1.61 -9.32 -2.75
N LEU A 360 -1.47 -8.46 -1.74
CA LEU A 360 -2.22 -8.58 -0.49
C LEU A 360 -3.71 -8.27 -0.64
N ILE A 361 -4.08 -7.28 -1.46
CA ILE A 361 -5.51 -7.04 -1.75
C ILE A 361 -6.13 -8.26 -2.46
N TRP A 362 -5.41 -8.91 -3.38
CA TRP A 362 -5.86 -10.16 -4.01
C TRP A 362 -5.97 -11.32 -3.01
N ILE A 363 -4.94 -11.56 -2.18
CA ILE A 363 -4.97 -12.61 -1.16
C ILE A 363 -6.16 -12.40 -0.23
N SER A 364 -6.39 -11.18 0.24
CA SER A 364 -7.53 -10.87 1.12
C SER A 364 -8.87 -11.13 0.44
N LEU A 365 -9.00 -10.83 -0.86
CA LEU A 365 -10.21 -11.15 -1.62
C LEU A 365 -10.45 -12.67 -1.67
N MET A 366 -9.40 -13.46 -1.88
CA MET A 366 -9.49 -14.93 -1.94
C MET A 366 -9.75 -15.57 -0.58
N VAL A 367 -9.23 -14.99 0.51
CA VAL A 367 -9.65 -15.35 1.89
C VAL A 367 -11.15 -15.12 2.05
N GLY A 368 -11.63 -13.95 1.61
CA GLY A 368 -13.03 -13.57 1.69
C GLY A 368 -13.94 -14.56 0.96
N VAL A 369 -13.56 -14.89 -0.28
CA VAL A 369 -14.24 -15.89 -1.11
C VAL A 369 -14.22 -17.26 -0.44
N ALA A 370 -13.06 -17.73 0.05
CA ALA A 370 -12.95 -19.01 0.75
C ALA A 370 -13.89 -19.08 1.96
N GLY A 371 -13.92 -18.03 2.80
CA GLY A 371 -14.79 -17.94 3.96
C GLY A 371 -16.27 -18.11 3.61
N LEU A 372 -16.73 -17.50 2.50
CA LEU A 372 -18.12 -17.63 2.04
C LEU A 372 -18.41 -18.96 1.35
N LEU A 373 -17.50 -19.48 0.52
CA LEU A 373 -17.69 -20.76 -0.17
C LEU A 373 -17.96 -21.91 0.80
N PHE A 374 -17.16 -22.00 1.87
CA PHE A 374 -17.34 -23.03 2.89
C PHE A 374 -18.51 -22.74 3.84
N GLU A 375 -18.88 -21.47 4.00
CA GLU A 375 -20.10 -21.10 4.74
C GLU A 375 -21.37 -21.55 4.01
N LEU A 376 -21.43 -21.42 2.68
CA LEU A 376 -22.59 -21.84 1.89
C LEU A 376 -22.90 -23.33 2.02
N LYS A 377 -21.87 -24.16 2.28
CA LYS A 377 -22.00 -25.61 2.41
C LYS A 377 -22.66 -26.00 3.73
N ASP A 378 -22.11 -25.56 4.86
CA ASP A 378 -22.47 -26.10 6.17
C ASP A 378 -23.22 -25.08 7.08
N ARG A 379 -23.21 -23.78 6.76
CA ARG A 379 -23.91 -22.70 7.48
C ARG A 379 -23.65 -22.65 8.99
N HIS A 380 -22.38 -22.76 9.42
CA HIS A 380 -22.00 -22.77 10.84
C HIS A 380 -21.51 -21.42 11.37
N ALA A 381 -21.54 -20.34 10.57
CA ALA A 381 -21.08 -18.99 10.88
C ALA A 381 -19.59 -18.84 11.23
N LEU A 382 -18.94 -19.84 11.84
CA LEU A 382 -17.55 -19.75 12.29
C LEU A 382 -16.59 -19.57 11.11
N ILE A 383 -16.76 -20.31 10.02
CA ILE A 383 -15.82 -20.21 8.87
C ILE A 383 -15.97 -18.85 8.20
N ALA A 384 -17.20 -18.38 7.99
CA ALA A 384 -17.41 -17.03 7.51
C ALA A 384 -16.84 -15.99 8.47
N SER A 385 -17.02 -16.16 9.79
CA SER A 385 -16.44 -15.28 10.80
C SER A 385 -14.91 -15.21 10.68
N LEU A 386 -14.22 -16.35 10.66
CA LEU A 386 -12.76 -16.43 10.53
C LEU A 386 -12.27 -15.88 9.18
N GLY A 387 -13.01 -16.13 8.10
CA GLY A 387 -12.74 -15.56 6.78
C GLY A 387 -12.85 -14.03 6.76
N ALA A 388 -13.90 -13.48 7.38
CA ALA A 388 -14.08 -12.04 7.49
C ALA A 388 -12.96 -11.40 8.33
N LEU A 389 -12.60 -12.01 9.47
CA LEU A 389 -11.48 -11.56 10.31
C LEU A 389 -10.18 -11.52 9.51
N LEU A 390 -9.82 -12.63 8.87
CA LEU A 390 -8.56 -12.74 8.13
C LEU A 390 -8.54 -11.81 6.93
N THR A 391 -9.65 -11.62 6.23
CA THR A 391 -9.77 -10.65 5.14
C THR A 391 -9.47 -9.22 5.62
N GLY A 392 -10.11 -8.81 6.72
CA GLY A 392 -9.87 -7.51 7.33
C GLY A 392 -8.43 -7.32 7.80
N VAL A 393 -7.83 -8.34 8.42
CA VAL A 393 -6.43 -8.31 8.88
C VAL A 393 -5.45 -8.22 7.70
N VAL A 394 -5.63 -9.02 6.64
CA VAL A 394 -4.75 -8.97 5.46
C VAL A 394 -4.85 -7.62 4.74
N LEU A 395 -6.06 -7.04 4.64
CA LEU A 395 -6.23 -5.67 4.12
C LEU A 395 -5.54 -4.62 5.00
N ALA A 396 -5.64 -4.74 6.32
CA ALA A 396 -4.94 -3.83 7.24
C ALA A 396 -3.41 -3.94 7.08
N VAL A 397 -2.89 -5.14 6.89
CA VAL A 397 -1.45 -5.37 6.59
C VAL A 397 -1.06 -4.73 5.26
N ALA A 398 -1.89 -4.83 4.23
CA ALA A 398 -1.65 -4.18 2.93
C ALA A 398 -1.49 -2.67 3.05
N LEU A 399 -2.20 -2.03 3.99
CA LEU A 399 -2.18 -0.59 4.21
C LEU A 399 -1.04 -0.10 5.13
N LEU A 400 -0.20 -1.00 5.63
CA LEU A 400 1.00 -0.61 6.37
C LEU A 400 1.97 0.14 5.47
N SER A 401 2.68 1.11 6.03
CA SER A 401 3.60 2.01 5.29
C SER A 401 4.77 1.30 4.59
N THR A 402 4.96 0.01 4.83
CA THR A 402 5.95 -0.83 4.17
C THR A 402 5.57 -1.14 2.72
N PHE A 403 4.27 -1.16 2.40
CA PHE A 403 3.79 -1.43 1.04
C PHE A 403 3.45 -0.13 0.33
N ASP A 404 3.84 -0.03 -0.95
CA ASP A 404 3.53 1.13 -1.77
C ASP A 404 2.19 0.93 -2.51
N PRO A 405 1.13 1.69 -2.16
CA PRO A 405 -0.15 1.59 -2.83
C PRO A 405 -0.15 2.24 -4.23
N ALA A 406 0.89 2.99 -4.59
CA ALA A 406 0.98 3.65 -5.89
C ALA A 406 0.98 2.64 -7.03
N ILE A 407 0.28 2.99 -8.11
CA ILE A 407 0.29 2.20 -9.34
C ILE A 407 1.58 2.58 -10.10
N GLY A 408 2.56 1.67 -10.09
CA GLY A 408 3.83 1.85 -10.80
C GLY A 408 3.84 1.20 -12.19
N PRO A 409 4.83 1.54 -13.03
CA PRO A 409 5.11 0.80 -14.25
C PRO A 409 5.46 -0.65 -13.91
N LEU A 410 5.14 -1.57 -14.83
CA LEU A 410 5.53 -2.97 -14.70
C LEU A 410 7.04 -3.11 -14.87
N VAL A 411 7.66 -3.90 -13.99
CA VAL A 411 9.01 -4.41 -14.25
C VAL A 411 8.92 -5.34 -15.47
N PRO A 412 9.84 -5.28 -16.45
CA PRO A 412 9.71 -6.02 -17.71
C PRO A 412 9.47 -7.52 -17.55
N VAL A 413 10.10 -8.16 -16.56
CA VAL A 413 9.91 -9.60 -16.26
C VAL A 413 8.47 -9.95 -15.83
N LEU A 414 7.73 -8.95 -15.33
CA LEU A 414 6.35 -9.11 -14.91
C LEU A 414 5.35 -8.88 -16.05
N ALA A 415 5.81 -8.45 -17.24
CA ALA A 415 4.96 -8.23 -18.40
C ALA A 415 4.72 -9.54 -19.18
N SER A 416 4.19 -10.56 -18.50
CA SER A 416 3.91 -11.88 -19.07
C SER A 416 2.47 -12.32 -18.77
N TYR A 417 1.85 -12.99 -19.74
CA TYR A 417 0.55 -13.62 -19.57
C TYR A 417 0.59 -14.73 -18.49
N TRP A 418 1.64 -15.54 -18.49
CA TRP A 418 1.83 -16.65 -17.56
C TRP A 418 2.01 -16.19 -16.11
N LEU A 419 2.62 -15.02 -15.89
CA LEU A 419 2.72 -14.44 -14.56
C LEU A 419 1.32 -14.26 -13.94
N ASN A 420 0.38 -13.67 -14.68
CA ASN A 420 -0.95 -13.38 -14.14
C ASN A 420 -1.65 -14.66 -13.67
N ILE A 421 -1.57 -15.72 -14.47
CA ILE A 421 -2.17 -17.02 -14.11
C ILE A 421 -1.43 -17.63 -12.92
N HIS A 422 -0.09 -17.71 -12.96
CA HIS A 422 0.71 -18.27 -11.89
C HIS A 422 0.46 -17.55 -10.56
N VAL A 423 0.63 -16.23 -10.53
CA VAL A 423 0.55 -15.42 -9.32
C VAL A 423 -0.85 -15.47 -8.74
N THR A 424 -1.91 -15.35 -9.55
CA THR A 424 -3.29 -15.46 -9.03
C THR A 424 -3.54 -16.82 -8.39
N VAL A 425 -3.23 -17.92 -9.08
CA VAL A 425 -3.47 -19.27 -8.57
C VAL A 425 -2.66 -19.57 -7.31
N ILE A 426 -1.35 -19.26 -7.31
CA ILE A 426 -0.49 -19.55 -6.17
C ILE A 426 -0.83 -18.68 -4.96
N THR A 427 -1.14 -17.39 -5.15
CA THR A 427 -1.49 -16.50 -4.03
C THR A 427 -2.91 -16.72 -3.50
N SER A 428 -3.84 -17.19 -4.35
CA SER A 428 -5.14 -17.71 -3.90
C SER A 428 -4.95 -18.85 -2.89
N SER A 429 -3.96 -19.72 -3.09
CA SER A 429 -3.66 -20.81 -2.14
C SER A 429 -3.36 -20.30 -0.73
N TYR A 430 -2.64 -19.18 -0.60
CA TYR A 430 -2.29 -18.59 0.69
C TYR A 430 -3.52 -18.13 1.46
N GLY A 431 -4.57 -17.68 0.76
CA GLY A 431 -5.83 -17.32 1.39
C GLY A 431 -6.52 -18.52 2.03
N PHE A 432 -6.59 -19.65 1.31
CA PHE A 432 -7.17 -20.89 1.82
C PHE A 432 -6.33 -21.48 2.97
N LEU A 433 -5.01 -21.54 2.81
CA LEU A 433 -4.12 -22.08 3.84
C LEU A 433 -4.09 -21.20 5.09
N GLY A 434 -4.18 -19.88 4.94
CA GLY A 434 -4.36 -18.94 6.04
C GLY A 434 -5.66 -19.16 6.81
N LEU A 435 -6.78 -19.34 6.10
CA LEU A 435 -8.06 -19.70 6.73
C LEU A 435 -7.97 -21.05 7.45
N SER A 436 -7.29 -22.04 6.86
CA SER A 436 -7.07 -23.35 7.48
C SER A 436 -6.31 -23.25 8.81
N ALA A 437 -5.33 -22.34 8.91
CA ALA A 437 -4.56 -22.10 10.12
C ALA A 437 -5.42 -21.48 11.22
N LEU A 438 -6.34 -20.57 10.88
CA LEU A 438 -7.29 -20.01 11.86
C LEU A 438 -8.31 -21.05 12.33
N MET A 439 -8.80 -21.91 11.44
CA MET A 439 -9.67 -23.02 11.83
C MET A 439 -8.95 -23.98 12.78
N ALA A 440 -7.69 -24.31 12.48
CA ALA A 440 -6.85 -25.13 13.33
C ALA A 440 -6.60 -24.47 14.70
N LEU A 441 -6.34 -23.17 14.73
CA LEU A 441 -6.24 -22.39 15.97
C LEU A 441 -7.53 -22.47 16.80
N SER A 442 -8.70 -22.32 16.16
CA SER A 442 -9.99 -22.47 16.85
C SER A 442 -10.16 -23.86 17.46
N VAL A 443 -9.75 -24.93 16.77
CA VAL A 443 -9.75 -26.29 17.32
C VAL A 443 -8.87 -26.38 18.57
N LEU A 444 -7.63 -25.89 18.53
CA LEU A 444 -6.72 -25.90 19.68
C LEU A 444 -7.30 -25.15 20.89
N ILE A 445 -7.95 -24.00 20.66
CA ILE A 445 -8.65 -23.24 21.70
C ILE A 445 -9.82 -24.04 22.29
N LEU A 446 -10.65 -24.68 21.45
CA LEU A 446 -11.79 -25.49 21.90
C LEU A 446 -11.35 -26.68 22.77
N TYR A 447 -10.18 -27.26 22.51
CA TYR A 447 -9.60 -28.32 23.35
C TYR A 447 -9.38 -27.86 24.81
N LEU A 448 -9.11 -26.58 25.06
CA LEU A 448 -8.98 -26.05 26.43
C LEU A 448 -10.32 -26.13 27.20
N PHE A 449 -11.43 -26.00 26.48
CA PHE A 449 -12.79 -26.01 27.04
C PHE A 449 -13.47 -27.38 26.99
N LYS A 450 -12.86 -28.38 26.33
CA LYS A 450 -13.37 -29.76 26.21
C LYS A 450 -13.46 -30.41 27.60
N ALA A 451 -14.63 -30.80 28.07
CA ALA A 451 -14.80 -31.48 29.36
C ALA A 451 -15.89 -32.58 29.28
N PRO A 452 -15.89 -33.58 30.20
CA PRO A 452 -16.99 -34.53 30.31
C PRO A 452 -18.33 -33.80 30.45
N GLY A 453 -19.34 -34.20 29.66
CA GLY A 453 -20.66 -33.56 29.62
C GLY A 453 -20.81 -32.37 28.66
N ARG A 454 -19.72 -31.81 28.12
CA ARG A 454 -19.77 -30.72 27.11
C ARG A 454 -19.79 -31.27 25.68
N ARG A 455 -20.87 -31.97 25.30
CA ARG A 455 -21.04 -32.57 23.96
C ARG A 455 -20.92 -31.54 22.82
N THR A 456 -21.45 -30.33 23.03
CA THR A 456 -21.44 -29.24 22.04
C THR A 456 -20.04 -28.82 21.60
N VAL A 457 -19.06 -28.81 22.52
CA VAL A 457 -17.65 -28.50 22.21
C VAL A 457 -17.00 -29.62 21.39
N GLN A 458 -17.36 -30.86 21.65
CA GLN A 458 -16.83 -32.03 20.91
C GLN A 458 -17.38 -32.07 19.49
N GLU A 459 -18.68 -31.81 19.33
CA GLU A 459 -19.34 -31.68 18.03
C GLU A 459 -18.73 -30.53 17.22
N ALA A 460 -18.52 -29.36 17.84
CA ALA A 460 -17.83 -28.24 17.21
C ALA A 460 -16.42 -28.59 16.72
N ILE A 461 -15.61 -29.29 17.54
CA ILE A 461 -14.28 -29.75 17.12
C ILE A 461 -14.39 -30.68 15.90
N GLY A 462 -15.34 -31.62 15.92
CA GLY A 462 -15.57 -32.55 14.81
C GLY A 462 -15.99 -31.86 13.52
N GLN A 463 -16.91 -30.90 13.60
CA GLN A 463 -17.39 -30.10 12.47
C GLN A 463 -16.24 -29.29 11.84
N ILE A 464 -15.49 -28.55 12.68
CA ILE A 464 -14.36 -27.75 12.19
C ILE A 464 -13.29 -28.64 11.59
N HIS A 465 -12.98 -29.78 12.22
CA HIS A 465 -12.00 -30.74 11.69
C HIS A 465 -12.41 -31.31 10.33
N HIS A 466 -13.69 -31.63 10.14
CA HIS A 466 -14.19 -32.12 8.86
C HIS A 466 -14.06 -31.06 7.75
N LEU A 467 -14.49 -29.83 8.03
CA LEU A 467 -14.39 -28.72 7.10
C LEU A 467 -12.95 -28.31 6.80
N HIS A 468 -12.10 -28.30 7.82
CA HIS A 468 -10.68 -27.94 7.74
C HIS A 468 -9.94 -28.77 6.69
N TRP A 469 -10.25 -30.06 6.59
CA TRP A 469 -9.64 -30.93 5.58
C TRP A 469 -9.92 -30.44 4.14
N TYR A 470 -11.15 -30.02 3.83
CA TYR A 470 -11.48 -29.49 2.50
C TYR A 470 -10.74 -28.17 2.23
N VAL A 471 -10.63 -27.28 3.22
CA VAL A 471 -9.89 -26.02 3.08
C VAL A 471 -8.41 -26.28 2.81
N VAL A 472 -7.79 -27.22 3.55
CA VAL A 472 -6.39 -27.61 3.35
C VAL A 472 -6.17 -28.21 1.97
N VAL A 473 -7.03 -29.13 1.53
CA VAL A 473 -6.89 -29.76 0.20
C VAL A 473 -7.08 -28.76 -0.93
N SER A 474 -8.07 -27.85 -0.82
CA SER A 474 -8.24 -26.76 -1.79
C SER A 474 -7.01 -25.85 -1.85
N GLY A 475 -6.48 -25.45 -0.70
CA GLY A 475 -5.24 -24.65 -0.62
C GLY A 475 -4.03 -25.39 -1.21
N LEU A 476 -3.81 -26.64 -0.83
CA LEU A 476 -2.71 -27.48 -1.34
C LEU A 476 -2.81 -27.71 -2.85
N GLY A 477 -4.02 -27.93 -3.38
CA GLY A 477 -4.27 -28.07 -4.82
C GLY A 477 -3.89 -26.81 -5.58
N LEU A 478 -4.38 -25.64 -5.13
CA LEU A 478 -4.02 -24.35 -5.73
C LEU A 478 -2.52 -24.06 -5.63
N LEU A 479 -1.89 -24.36 -4.49
CA LEU A 479 -0.44 -24.17 -4.32
C LEU A 479 0.36 -25.05 -5.29
N SER A 480 -0.05 -26.31 -5.45
CA SER A 480 0.64 -27.27 -6.32
C SER A 480 0.48 -26.88 -7.79
N ILE A 481 -0.75 -26.60 -8.24
CA ILE A 481 -1.02 -26.14 -9.61
C ILE A 481 -0.28 -24.81 -9.86
N GLY A 482 -0.36 -23.87 -8.91
CA GLY A 482 0.33 -22.60 -8.97
C GLY A 482 1.83 -22.78 -9.11
N THR A 483 2.44 -23.68 -8.35
CA THR A 483 3.89 -23.95 -8.42
C THR A 483 4.30 -24.51 -9.79
N LEU A 484 3.52 -25.42 -10.37
CA LEU A 484 3.76 -25.95 -11.72
C LEU A 484 3.64 -24.86 -12.80
N LEU A 485 2.59 -24.03 -12.71
CA LEU A 485 2.42 -22.87 -13.60
C LEU A 485 3.55 -21.84 -13.45
N GLY A 486 4.14 -21.75 -12.25
CA GLY A 486 5.32 -20.94 -11.98
C GLY A 486 6.53 -21.40 -12.78
N GLY A 487 6.70 -22.73 -12.95
CA GLY A 487 7.74 -23.27 -13.80
C GLY A 487 7.55 -22.93 -15.29
N VAL A 488 6.29 -22.87 -15.77
CA VAL A 488 6.00 -22.43 -17.14
C VAL A 488 6.39 -20.96 -17.34
N TRP A 489 6.01 -20.09 -16.40
CA TRP A 489 6.40 -18.67 -16.42
C TRP A 489 7.92 -18.48 -16.29
N ALA A 490 8.58 -19.26 -15.43
CA ALA A 490 10.03 -19.24 -15.28
C ALA A 490 10.75 -19.63 -16.59
N ASN A 491 10.19 -20.57 -17.36
CA ASN A 491 10.77 -20.94 -18.64
C ASN A 491 10.65 -19.81 -19.68
N GLU A 492 9.52 -19.11 -19.71
CA GLU A 492 9.34 -17.93 -20.57
C GLU A 492 10.30 -16.79 -20.18
N SER A 493 10.50 -16.58 -18.87
CA SER A 493 11.24 -15.42 -18.36
C SER A 493 12.75 -15.65 -18.29
N TRP A 494 13.18 -16.87 -17.94
CA TRP A 494 14.57 -17.23 -17.64
C TRP A 494 15.06 -18.49 -18.37
N ARG A 495 14.28 -19.03 -19.32
CA ARG A 495 14.62 -20.22 -20.12
C ARG A 495 14.92 -21.49 -19.30
N ARG A 496 14.31 -21.61 -18.11
CA ARG A 496 14.35 -22.81 -17.27
C ARG A 496 13.03 -23.02 -16.53
N TYR A 497 12.61 -24.27 -16.35
CA TYR A 497 11.39 -24.59 -15.59
C TYR A 497 11.58 -24.55 -14.06
N TRP A 498 12.79 -24.85 -13.58
CA TRP A 498 13.13 -24.89 -12.16
C TRP A 498 14.63 -24.65 -11.99
N GLY A 499 15.03 -24.12 -10.84
CA GLY A 499 16.41 -23.72 -10.58
C GLY A 499 16.72 -23.51 -9.11
N TRP A 500 15.90 -24.05 -8.21
CA TRP A 500 16.16 -24.12 -6.77
C TRP A 500 16.41 -22.77 -6.11
N ASP A 501 15.85 -21.69 -6.66
CA ASP A 501 15.90 -20.43 -5.95
C ASP A 501 15.04 -20.48 -4.68
N ALA A 502 15.23 -19.51 -3.78
CA ALA A 502 14.58 -19.52 -2.49
C ALA A 502 13.04 -19.59 -2.59
N LYS A 503 12.39 -18.96 -3.57
CA LYS A 503 10.92 -19.02 -3.67
C LYS A 503 10.44 -20.36 -4.21
N GLU A 504 11.10 -20.89 -5.23
CA GLU A 504 10.85 -22.24 -5.75
C GLU A 504 11.04 -23.30 -4.65
N THR A 505 12.13 -23.23 -3.91
CA THR A 505 12.42 -24.19 -2.84
C THR A 505 11.38 -24.12 -1.71
N TRP A 506 11.04 -22.91 -1.26
CA TRP A 506 10.06 -22.74 -0.18
C TRP A 506 8.61 -23.02 -0.63
N SER A 507 8.26 -22.89 -1.91
CA SER A 507 6.95 -23.34 -2.40
C SER A 507 6.87 -24.87 -2.34
N LEU A 508 7.92 -25.59 -2.74
CA LEU A 508 8.01 -27.05 -2.59
C LEU A 508 7.94 -27.48 -1.12
N VAL A 509 8.69 -26.83 -0.23
CA VAL A 509 8.62 -27.11 1.23
C VAL A 509 7.19 -26.94 1.74
N THR A 510 6.50 -25.87 1.35
CA THR A 510 5.10 -25.64 1.77
C THR A 510 4.16 -26.72 1.21
N ILE A 511 4.35 -27.17 -0.03
CA ILE A 511 3.60 -28.31 -0.59
C ILE A 511 3.83 -29.56 0.26
N LEU A 512 5.07 -29.89 0.60
CA LEU A 512 5.40 -31.07 1.40
C LEU A 512 4.81 -31.00 2.82
N VAL A 513 4.87 -29.83 3.47
CA VAL A 513 4.28 -29.59 4.79
C VAL A 513 2.77 -29.83 4.75
N TYR A 514 2.05 -29.20 3.82
CA TYR A 514 0.59 -29.35 3.75
C TYR A 514 0.15 -30.71 3.18
N ALA A 515 0.97 -31.34 2.34
CA ALA A 515 0.78 -32.73 1.94
C ALA A 515 0.85 -33.65 3.17
N ALA A 516 1.86 -33.49 4.03
CA ALA A 516 1.98 -34.23 5.29
C ALA A 516 0.76 -33.99 6.20
N VAL A 517 0.36 -32.72 6.40
CA VAL A 517 -0.84 -32.37 7.19
C VAL A 517 -2.09 -33.07 6.64
N SER A 518 -2.30 -33.05 5.32
CA SER A 518 -3.46 -33.71 4.70
C SER A 518 -3.40 -35.23 4.84
N HIS A 519 -2.20 -35.81 4.78
CA HIS A 519 -1.97 -37.25 4.83
C HIS A 519 -2.10 -37.83 6.24
N MET A 520 -1.91 -37.01 7.29
CA MET A 520 -2.12 -37.42 8.68
C MET A 520 -3.49 -38.07 8.92
N ARG A 521 -4.52 -37.68 8.15
CA ARG A 521 -5.87 -38.29 8.21
C ARG A 521 -5.88 -39.80 7.95
N PHE A 522 -4.92 -40.31 7.18
CA PHE A 522 -4.82 -41.74 6.84
C PHE A 522 -3.94 -42.53 7.82
N ILE A 523 -3.20 -41.85 8.70
CA ILE A 523 -2.29 -42.48 9.66
C ILE A 523 -3.03 -42.70 10.99
N PRO A 524 -3.31 -43.95 11.41
CA PRO A 524 -4.11 -44.21 12.61
C PRO A 524 -3.61 -43.52 13.89
N ALA A 525 -2.29 -43.35 14.03
CA ALA A 525 -1.66 -42.73 15.20
C ALA A 525 -1.88 -41.20 15.29
N VAL A 526 -2.12 -40.50 14.16
CA VAL A 526 -2.16 -39.02 14.12
C VAL A 526 -3.37 -38.46 13.35
N LYS A 527 -4.33 -39.29 12.96
CA LYS A 527 -5.56 -38.86 12.24
C LYS A 527 -6.56 -38.05 13.07
N GLY A 528 -6.32 -37.87 14.37
CA GLY A 528 -7.24 -37.17 15.26
C GLY A 528 -7.31 -35.65 15.00
N PRO A 529 -8.34 -34.95 15.51
CA PRO A 529 -8.48 -33.50 15.33
C PRO A 529 -7.32 -32.70 15.91
N TRP A 530 -6.82 -33.08 17.09
CA TRP A 530 -5.74 -32.34 17.75
C TRP A 530 -4.41 -32.39 16.98
N PRO A 531 -3.83 -33.55 16.60
CA PRO A 531 -2.57 -33.58 15.86
C PRO A 531 -2.64 -32.83 14.53
N VAL A 532 -3.74 -33.01 13.77
CA VAL A 532 -3.95 -32.33 12.48
C VAL A 532 -4.05 -30.82 12.67
N ALA A 533 -4.76 -30.35 13.69
CA ALA A 533 -4.85 -28.93 14.00
C ALA A 533 -3.48 -28.34 14.41
N ALA A 534 -2.73 -29.02 15.29
CA ALA A 534 -1.40 -28.58 15.69
C ALA A 534 -0.45 -28.48 14.48
N ALA A 535 -0.41 -29.51 13.63
CA ALA A 535 0.42 -29.52 12.44
C ALA A 535 0.01 -28.44 11.41
N SER A 536 -1.30 -28.26 11.17
CA SER A 536 -1.80 -27.23 10.28
C SER A 536 -1.56 -25.81 10.80
N PHE A 537 -1.66 -25.59 12.10
CA PHE A 537 -1.41 -24.29 12.71
C PHE A 537 0.07 -23.92 12.65
N LEU A 538 0.98 -24.87 12.88
CA LEU A 538 2.42 -24.64 12.68
C LEU A 538 2.79 -24.49 11.20
N GLY A 539 2.11 -25.24 10.31
CA GLY A 539 2.33 -25.24 8.87
C GLY A 539 2.20 -23.87 8.21
N ILE A 540 1.39 -22.95 8.78
CA ILE A 540 1.29 -21.58 8.26
C ILE A 540 2.63 -20.84 8.23
N SER A 541 3.57 -21.24 9.10
CA SER A 541 4.92 -20.68 9.15
C SER A 541 5.66 -20.89 7.82
N SER A 542 5.41 -22.00 7.12
CA SER A 542 6.02 -22.24 5.82
C SER A 542 5.48 -21.28 4.76
N VAL A 543 4.17 -21.01 4.76
CA VAL A 543 3.53 -20.01 3.85
C VAL A 543 4.08 -18.60 4.14
N ILE A 544 4.17 -18.21 5.41
CA ILE A 544 4.74 -16.92 5.82
C ILE A 544 6.20 -16.82 5.36
N MET A 545 6.98 -17.89 5.50
CA MET A 545 8.35 -17.94 5.01
C MET A 545 8.43 -17.83 3.48
N THR A 546 7.60 -18.55 2.73
CA THR A 546 7.55 -18.47 1.26
C THR A 546 7.19 -17.07 0.77
N TYR A 547 6.16 -16.44 1.36
CA TYR A 547 5.63 -15.16 0.90
C TYR A 547 6.41 -13.95 1.42
N PHE A 548 6.62 -13.85 2.74
CA PHE A 548 7.36 -12.74 3.34
C PHE A 548 8.82 -13.11 3.55
N GLY A 549 9.09 -14.28 4.10
CA GLY A 549 10.42 -14.66 4.55
C GLY A 549 11.48 -14.59 3.44
N VAL A 550 11.20 -15.18 2.28
CA VAL A 550 12.12 -15.16 1.14
C VAL A 550 12.38 -13.74 0.64
N ASN A 551 11.39 -12.83 0.70
CA ASN A 551 11.56 -11.46 0.22
C ASN A 551 12.41 -10.58 1.15
N TYR A 552 12.47 -10.90 2.45
CA TYR A 552 13.13 -10.05 3.46
C TYR A 552 14.38 -10.68 4.12
N PHE A 553 14.55 -12.00 4.04
CA PHE A 553 15.66 -12.71 4.68
C PHE A 553 16.57 -13.45 3.69
N LEU A 554 16.11 -13.71 2.47
CA LEU A 554 16.85 -14.49 1.48
C LEU A 554 17.05 -13.69 0.19
N ALA A 555 18.12 -14.01 -0.54
CA ALA A 555 18.43 -13.44 -1.84
C ALA A 555 17.99 -14.39 -2.97
N GLY A 556 17.56 -13.83 -4.11
CA GLY A 556 17.18 -14.62 -5.28
C GLY A 556 16.57 -13.77 -6.40
N LEU A 557 16.39 -14.38 -7.59
CA LEU A 557 15.79 -13.72 -8.77
C LEU A 557 14.37 -13.20 -8.53
N HIS A 558 13.70 -13.72 -7.50
CA HIS A 558 12.38 -13.29 -7.07
C HIS A 558 12.39 -12.27 -5.92
N SER A 559 13.55 -11.88 -5.40
CA SER A 559 13.65 -10.92 -4.29
C SER A 559 13.60 -9.49 -4.83
N TYR A 560 12.39 -9.02 -5.16
CA TYR A 560 12.14 -7.67 -5.67
C TYR A 560 12.18 -6.59 -4.55
N ALA A 561 12.27 -7.01 -3.28
CA ALA A 561 12.31 -6.14 -2.11
C ALA A 561 13.67 -6.17 -1.38
N ALA A 562 14.71 -6.76 -2.00
CA ALA A 562 15.99 -7.06 -1.36
C ALA A 562 16.60 -5.84 -0.64
N GLY A 563 16.71 -5.95 0.69
CA GLY A 563 17.46 -5.10 1.61
C GLY A 563 18.03 -5.95 2.74
N ASP A 564 18.69 -5.34 3.73
CA ASP A 564 19.29 -6.07 4.87
C ASP A 564 18.26 -6.95 5.58
N PRO A 565 18.68 -8.09 6.18
CA PRO A 565 17.80 -8.94 6.96
C PRO A 565 17.00 -8.11 7.97
N VAL A 566 15.68 -8.09 7.84
CA VAL A 566 14.82 -7.36 8.78
C VAL A 566 14.95 -8.06 10.13
N LYS A 567 15.51 -7.39 11.14
CA LYS A 567 15.56 -7.96 12.51
C LYS A 567 14.16 -8.42 12.90
N ILE A 568 14.02 -9.70 13.21
CA ILE A 568 12.74 -10.28 13.63
C ILE A 568 12.27 -9.53 14.88
N PRO A 569 11.10 -8.87 14.84
CA PRO A 569 10.60 -8.13 15.99
C PRO A 569 10.41 -9.02 17.21
N ASN A 570 10.66 -8.50 18.42
CA ASN A 570 10.54 -9.27 19.67
C ASN A 570 9.15 -9.90 19.87
N TRP A 571 8.09 -9.24 19.38
CA TRP A 571 6.72 -9.76 19.45
C TRP A 571 6.53 -11.06 18.65
N VAL A 572 7.35 -11.32 17.62
CA VAL A 572 7.28 -12.58 16.84
C VAL A 572 7.73 -13.74 17.70
N TYR A 573 8.84 -13.61 18.45
CA TYR A 573 9.29 -14.64 19.38
C TYR A 573 8.25 -14.92 20.47
N LEU A 574 7.61 -13.87 20.99
CA LEU A 574 6.50 -14.01 21.93
C LEU A 574 5.31 -14.75 21.30
N ALA A 575 4.93 -14.41 20.06
CA ALA A 575 3.84 -15.08 19.35
C ALA A 575 4.14 -16.57 19.12
N VAL A 576 5.38 -16.92 18.77
CA VAL A 576 5.83 -18.31 18.64
C VAL A 576 5.76 -19.03 20.00
N ALA A 577 6.23 -18.41 21.07
CA ALA A 577 6.15 -18.98 22.42
C ALA A 577 4.69 -19.23 22.85
N ILE A 578 3.79 -18.27 22.58
CA ILE A 578 2.35 -18.40 22.84
C ILE A 578 1.74 -19.54 22.01
N ALA A 579 2.13 -19.66 20.73
CA ALA A 579 1.64 -20.74 19.86
C ALA A 579 2.03 -22.12 20.40
N PHE A 580 3.30 -22.32 20.77
CA PHE A 580 3.75 -23.58 21.37
C PHE A 580 3.12 -23.83 22.75
N ALA A 581 2.96 -22.79 23.58
CA ALA A 581 2.26 -22.91 24.85
C ALA A 581 0.80 -23.35 24.66
N LEU A 582 0.08 -22.77 23.69
CA LEU A 582 -1.29 -23.18 23.36
C LEU A 582 -1.37 -24.64 22.89
N ILE A 583 -0.44 -25.08 22.03
CA ILE A 583 -0.35 -26.47 21.59
C ILE A 583 -0.12 -27.39 22.79
N ALA A 584 0.83 -27.06 23.67
CA ALA A 584 1.12 -27.85 24.87
C ALA A 584 -0.07 -27.90 25.85
N LEU A 585 -0.72 -26.76 26.11
CA LEU A 585 -1.88 -26.68 26.99
C LEU A 585 -3.09 -27.42 26.43
N SER A 586 -3.35 -27.32 25.13
CA SER A 586 -4.43 -28.08 24.48
C SER A 586 -4.16 -29.58 24.46
N TRP A 587 -2.90 -30.00 24.32
CA TRP A 587 -2.50 -31.40 24.45
C TRP A 587 -2.73 -31.95 25.86
N LEU A 588 -2.28 -31.19 26.87
CA LEU A 588 -2.49 -31.53 28.29
C LEU A 588 -3.98 -31.61 28.60
N ALA A 589 -4.78 -30.66 28.08
CA ALA A 589 -6.23 -30.67 28.24
C ALA A 589 -6.88 -31.90 27.60
N ASP A 590 -6.42 -32.32 26.42
CA ASP A 590 -6.88 -33.57 25.80
C ASP A 590 -6.48 -34.78 26.64
N ARG A 591 -5.20 -34.93 27.03
CA ARG A 591 -4.66 -36.07 27.78
C ARG A 591 -5.25 -36.22 29.18
N ARG A 592 -5.37 -35.12 29.94
CA ARG A 592 -5.97 -35.14 31.30
C ARG A 592 -7.45 -35.48 31.28
N ARG A 593 -8.11 -35.30 30.13
CA ARG A 593 -9.54 -35.54 29.95
C ARG A 593 -9.81 -36.70 28.97
N GLN A 594 -8.78 -37.48 28.62
CA GLN A 594 -8.93 -38.75 27.90
C GLN A 594 -9.64 -39.73 28.83
N TRP A 595 -10.83 -40.15 28.40
CA TRP A 595 -11.62 -41.18 29.05
C TRP A 595 -10.78 -42.41 29.35
N GLY A 596 -11.06 -43.01 30.51
CA GLY A 596 -10.59 -44.33 30.86
C GLY A 596 -10.82 -45.31 29.71
N ARG A 597 -9.77 -46.05 29.39
CA ARG A 597 -9.96 -47.45 28.98
C ARG A 597 -10.64 -48.16 30.17
N GLY A 598 -11.81 -48.75 29.94
CA GLY A 598 -12.59 -49.54 30.91
C GLY A 598 -13.95 -48.89 31.19
N THR A 599 -15.09 -49.47 30.85
CA THR A 599 -15.46 -50.90 30.79
C THR A 599 -16.35 -51.20 29.57
N PRO A 600 -16.19 -52.34 28.90
CA PRO A 600 -17.27 -52.89 28.09
C PRO A 600 -18.39 -53.37 29.02
N ALA A 601 -19.63 -53.02 28.67
CA ALA A 601 -20.84 -53.68 29.13
C ALA A 601 -21.70 -53.97 27.90
#